data_AF-Q0RVB9-F1
#
_entry.id   AF-Q0RVB9-F1
#
_cell.length_a   1.000
_cell.length_b   1.000
_cell.length_c   1.000
_cell.angle_alpha   90.00
_cell.angle_beta   90.00
_cell.angle_gamma   90.00
#
_symmetry.space_group_name_H-M   'P 1'
#
loop_
_entity.id
_entity.type
_entity.pdbx_description
1 polymer ?
#
loop_
_entity_poly.entity_id
_entity_poly.type
_entity_poly.pdbx_seq_one_letter_code
_entity_poly.pdbx_strand_id
1 'polypeptide(L)'
;MTEFYTATDLAHAGYARHRLTELFGEPDTTADEDRWSRDTVEAVEHTVLAPAARVVFAAFEPDLDTRAGMIATDLRFGWPQMEQMLARVTLRETDRGERAV
;
A
#
# COMPACT_ATOMS: atom_id res chain seq x y z
N MET A 1 -4.94 20.71 8.02
CA MET A 1 -6.10 19.82 7.76
C MET A 1 -5.55 18.42 7.83
N THR A 2 -6.08 17.57 8.71
CA THR A 2 -5.71 16.16 8.72
C THR A 2 -6.31 15.53 7.46
N GLU A 3 -5.46 14.98 6.60
CA GLU A 3 -5.92 14.25 5.41
C GLU A 3 -6.30 12.83 5.84
N PHE A 4 -7.35 12.29 5.24
CA PHE A 4 -7.88 10.96 5.56
C PHE A 4 -8.09 10.17 4.27
N TYR A 5 -8.05 8.84 4.41
CA TYR A 5 -8.45 7.91 3.37
C TYR A 5 -9.77 7.26 3.73
N THR A 6 -10.67 7.19 2.77
CA THR A 6 -11.92 6.42 2.88
C THR A 6 -11.67 4.95 2.54
N ALA A 7 -12.59 4.07 2.93
CA ALA A 7 -12.56 2.67 2.47
C ALA A 7 -12.61 2.54 0.92
N THR A 8 -13.15 3.54 0.23
CA THR A 8 -13.17 3.60 -1.24
C THR A 8 -11.80 3.97 -1.80
N ASP A 9 -11.11 4.95 -1.21
CA ASP A 9 -9.77 5.35 -1.65
C ASP A 9 -8.77 4.21 -1.47
N LEU A 10 -8.83 3.52 -0.33
CA LEU A 10 -7.96 2.38 -0.05
C LEU A 10 -8.27 1.20 -0.99
N ALA A 11 -9.53 0.96 -1.32
CA ALA A 11 -9.89 -0.06 -2.31
C ALA A 11 -9.32 0.25 -3.70
N HIS A 12 -9.42 1.51 -4.15
CA HIS A 12 -8.79 1.95 -5.40
C HIS A 12 -7.26 1.86 -5.37
N ALA A 13 -6.64 2.01 -4.19
CA ALA A 13 -5.21 1.82 -4.00
C ALA A 13 -4.77 0.33 -3.97
N GLY A 14 -5.72 -0.61 -4.08
CA GLY A 14 -5.49 -2.05 -4.17
C GLY A 14 -5.70 -2.82 -2.86
N TYR A 15 -6.15 -2.17 -1.79
CA TYR A 15 -6.42 -2.84 -0.52
C TYR A 15 -7.74 -3.61 -0.53
N ALA A 16 -7.76 -4.78 0.10
CA ALA A 16 -8.98 -5.54 0.28
C ALA A 16 -9.86 -4.89 1.36
N ARG A 17 -11.06 -4.42 1.01
CA ARG A 17 -11.98 -3.73 1.93
C ARG A 17 -12.21 -4.48 3.26
N HIS A 18 -12.39 -5.80 3.20
CA HIS A 18 -12.64 -6.63 4.39
C HIS A 18 -11.41 -6.80 5.31
N ARG A 19 -10.24 -6.26 4.95
CA ARG A 19 -9.00 -6.31 5.72
C ARG A 19 -8.57 -4.95 6.27
N LEU A 20 -9.29 -3.87 5.94
CA LEU A 20 -8.85 -2.51 6.30
C LEU A 20 -8.77 -2.31 7.81
N THR A 21 -9.75 -2.77 8.58
CA THR A 21 -9.72 -2.68 10.05
C THR A 21 -8.59 -3.50 10.66
N GLU A 22 -8.29 -4.67 10.09
CA GLU A 22 -7.18 -5.52 10.54
C GLU A 22 -5.82 -4.87 10.26
N LEU A 23 -5.69 -4.19 9.11
CA LEU A 23 -4.44 -3.57 8.67
C LEU A 23 -4.18 -2.21 9.33
N PHE A 24 -5.20 -1.36 9.42
CA PHE A 24 -5.08 0.05 9.81
C PHE A 24 -5.75 0.37 11.15
N GLY A 25 -6.38 -0.59 11.81
CA GLY A 25 -7.12 -0.41 13.05
C GLY A 25 -8.54 0.12 12.83
N GLU A 26 -9.24 0.43 13.93
CA GLU A 26 -10.61 0.95 13.89
C GLU A 26 -10.68 2.30 13.15
N PRO A 27 -11.62 2.48 12.21
CA PRO A 27 -11.81 3.75 11.52
C PRO A 27 -12.46 4.80 12.42
N ASP A 28 -12.27 6.07 12.08
CA ASP A 28 -13.11 7.17 12.55
C ASP A 28 -14.41 7.19 11.72
N THR A 29 -15.56 7.02 12.37
CA THR A 29 -16.88 6.93 11.74
C THR A 29 -17.73 8.20 11.87
N THR A 30 -17.11 9.36 12.15
CA THR A 30 -17.81 10.63 12.45
C THR A 30 -18.74 11.17 11.36
N ALA A 31 -18.73 10.62 10.14
CA ALA A 31 -19.52 11.11 9.01
C ALA A 31 -20.23 10.00 8.21
N ASP A 32 -20.61 8.90 8.86
CA ASP A 32 -21.27 7.73 8.21
C ASP A 32 -20.38 7.06 7.14
N GLU A 33 -19.08 7.29 7.23
CA GLU A 33 -18.05 6.79 6.32
C GLU A 33 -16.81 6.43 7.14
N ASP A 34 -16.29 5.22 6.92
CA ASP A 34 -15.06 4.75 7.55
C ASP A 34 -13.85 5.50 7.02
N ARG A 35 -13.13 6.18 7.93
CA ARG A 35 -11.96 6.99 7.62
C ARG A 35 -10.75 6.57 8.43
N TRP A 36 -9.61 6.46 7.76
CA TRP A 36 -8.31 6.29 8.39
C TRP A 36 -7.47 7.54 8.18
N SER A 37 -6.77 7.97 9.22
CA SER A 37 -5.84 9.09 9.08
C SER A 37 -4.74 8.74 8.09
N ARG A 38 -4.32 9.73 7.29
CA ARG A 38 -3.19 9.56 6.37
C ARG A 38 -1.94 9.06 7.09
N ASP A 39 -1.67 9.61 8.28
CA ASP A 39 -0.51 9.23 9.09
C ASP A 39 -0.56 7.75 9.52
N THR A 40 -1.74 7.24 9.88
CA THR A 40 -1.92 5.81 10.22
C THR A 40 -1.62 4.92 9.02
N VAL A 41 -2.19 5.25 7.86
CA VAL A 41 -2.01 4.47 6.64
C VAL A 41 -0.54 4.48 6.21
N GLU A 42 0.10 5.67 6.20
CA GLU A 42 1.52 5.81 5.86
C GLU A 42 2.41 5.06 6.85
N ALA A 43 2.14 5.14 8.16
CA ALA A 43 2.92 4.41 9.16
C ALA A 43 2.87 2.90 8.92
N VAL A 44 1.69 2.33 8.63
CA VAL A 44 1.54 0.90 8.32
C VAL A 44 2.22 0.53 7.01
N GLU A 45 2.04 1.34 5.96
CA GLU A 45 2.70 1.13 4.66
C GLU A 45 4.23 1.09 4.81
N HIS A 46 4.81 2.04 5.55
CA HIS A 46 6.26 2.16 5.69
C HIS A 46 6.88 1.15 6.67
N THR A 47 6.21 0.88 7.80
CA THR A 47 6.81 0.08 8.88
C THR A 47 6.48 -1.41 8.79
N VAL A 48 5.40 -1.79 8.12
CA VAL A 48 4.94 -3.18 8.03
C VAL A 48 4.95 -3.66 6.59
N LEU A 49 4.20 -3.00 5.70
CA LEU A 49 3.92 -3.55 4.37
C LEU A 49 5.13 -3.46 3.44
N ALA A 50 5.84 -2.33 3.39
CA ALA A 50 7.02 -2.17 2.55
C ALA A 50 8.17 -3.11 2.94
N PRO A 51 8.54 -3.27 4.23
CA PRO A 51 9.53 -4.26 4.65
C PRO A 51 9.10 -5.70 4.30
N ALA A 52 7.85 -6.06 4.55
CA ALA A 52 7.33 -7.38 4.21
C ALA A 52 7.39 -7.65 2.70
N ALA A 53 7.00 -6.66 1.89
CA ALA A 53 7.08 -6.76 0.44
C ALA A 53 8.53 -6.91 -0.03
N ARG A 54 9.50 -6.15 0.50
CA ARG A 54 10.93 -6.30 0.16
C ARG A 54 11.44 -7.71 0.46
N VAL A 55 11.05 -8.31 1.58
CA VAL A 55 11.42 -9.70 1.93
C VAL A 55 10.82 -10.70 0.94
N VAL A 56 9.54 -10.57 0.64
CA VAL A 56 8.87 -11.44 -0.35
C VAL A 56 9.51 -11.28 -1.72
N PHE A 57 9.81 -10.07 -2.17
CA PHE A 57 10.47 -9.81 -3.45
C PHE A 57 11.86 -10.44 -3.52
N ALA A 58 12.67 -10.29 -2.48
CA ALA A 58 14.00 -10.88 -2.42
C ALA A 58 13.95 -12.43 -2.37
N ALA A 59 12.94 -13.00 -1.70
CA ALA A 59 12.80 -14.45 -1.56
C ALA A 59 12.22 -15.14 -2.81
N PHE A 60 11.37 -14.44 -3.56
CA PHE A 60 10.60 -15.01 -4.67
C PHE A 60 10.94 -14.40 -6.03
N GLU A 61 12.03 -13.62 -6.14
CA GLU A 61 12.44 -12.86 -7.34
C GLU A 61 12.06 -13.61 -8.64
N PRO A 62 10.89 -13.29 -9.22
CA PRO A 62 10.39 -14.06 -10.34
C PRO A 62 11.22 -13.68 -11.55
N ASP A 63 11.69 -14.69 -12.29
CA ASP A 63 12.36 -14.47 -13.57
C ASP A 63 11.51 -13.52 -14.44
N LEU A 64 12.13 -12.69 -15.26
CA LEU A 64 11.47 -11.61 -16.02
C LEU A 64 10.27 -12.12 -16.83
N ASP A 65 10.35 -13.34 -17.35
CA ASP A 65 9.26 -14.02 -18.07
C ASP A 65 8.08 -14.38 -17.16
N THR A 66 8.33 -14.74 -15.90
CA THR A 66 7.29 -14.99 -14.89
C THR A 66 6.58 -13.68 -14.52
N ARG A 67 7.34 -12.59 -14.41
CA ARG A 67 6.79 -11.25 -14.14
C ARG A 67 5.92 -10.74 -15.30
N ALA A 68 6.39 -10.89 -16.54
CA ALA A 68 5.62 -10.59 -17.74
C ALA A 68 4.36 -11.47 -17.86
N GLY A 69 4.47 -12.76 -17.55
CA GLY A 69 3.34 -13.69 -17.53
C GLY A 69 2.28 -13.32 -16.48
N MET A 70 2.69 -12.95 -15.26
CA MET A 70 1.76 -12.53 -14.21
C MET A 70 0.96 -11.28 -14.59
N ILE A 71 1.63 -10.29 -15.19
CA ILE A 71 0.99 -9.07 -15.70
C ILE A 71 0.02 -9.40 -16.85
N ALA A 72 0.43 -10.26 -17.79
CA ALA A 72 -0.37 -10.62 -18.96
C ALA A 72 -1.59 -11.50 -18.62
N THR A 73 -1.52 -12.27 -17.53
CA THR A 73 -2.57 -13.24 -17.16
C THR A 73 -3.60 -12.65 -16.17
N ASP A 74 -3.49 -11.37 -15.80
CA ASP A 74 -4.32 -10.73 -14.75
C ASP A 74 -4.40 -11.60 -13.47
N LEU A 75 -3.32 -12.32 -13.20
CA LEU A 75 -3.27 -13.25 -12.08
C LEU A 75 -3.24 -12.40 -10.81
N ARG A 76 -4.26 -12.56 -9.97
CA ARG A 76 -4.46 -11.90 -8.66
C ARG A 76 -3.35 -12.13 -7.63
N PHE A 77 -2.18 -12.63 -8.04
CA PHE A 77 -0.99 -12.58 -7.19
C PHE A 77 -0.52 -11.13 -7.21
N GLY A 78 -0.62 -10.49 -6.04
CA GLY A 78 -0.55 -9.05 -5.82
C GLY A 78 0.78 -8.37 -6.16
N TRP A 79 1.61 -8.92 -7.04
CA TRP A 79 2.90 -8.37 -7.41
C TRP A 79 2.80 -6.97 -8.03
N PRO A 80 1.94 -6.70 -9.05
CA PRO A 80 1.74 -5.34 -9.54
C PRO A 80 1.26 -4.36 -8.45
N GLN A 81 0.37 -4.81 -7.56
CA GLN A 81 -0.16 -4.00 -6.46
C GLN A 81 0.90 -3.73 -5.38
N MET A 82 1.76 -4.71 -5.09
CA MET A 82 2.90 -4.59 -4.19
C MET A 82 3.98 -3.66 -4.77
N GLU A 83 4.25 -3.72 -6.07
CA GLU A 83 5.14 -2.76 -6.74
C GLU A 83 4.60 -1.33 -6.68
N GLN A 84 3.31 -1.15 -6.94
CA GLN A 84 2.67 0.15 -6.80
C GLN A 84 2.75 0.66 -5.36
N MET A 85 2.52 -0.20 -4.37
CA MET A 85 2.69 0.16 -2.96
C MET A 85 4.15 0.55 -2.65
N LEU A 86 5.15 -0.22 -3.08
CA LEU A 86 6.56 0.11 -2.89
C LEU A 86 6.95 1.42 -3.59
N ALA A 87 6.43 1.68 -4.79
CA ALA A 87 6.64 2.93 -5.50
C ALA A 87 6.03 4.13 -4.76
N ARG A 88 4.81 3.98 -4.22
CA ARG A 88 4.16 5.02 -3.38
C ARG A 88 4.98 5.33 -2.13
N VAL A 89 5.50 4.30 -1.46
CA VAL A 89 6.38 4.45 -0.28
C VAL A 89 7.69 5.15 -0.66
N THR A 90 8.34 4.72 -1.75
CA THR A 90 9.66 5.25 -2.17
C THR A 90 9.56 6.71 -2.63
N LEU A 91 8.53 7.08 -3.40
CA LEU A 91 8.32 8.48 -3.82
C LEU A 91 8.13 9.43 -2.63
N ARG A 92 7.44 8.96 -1.58
CA ARG A 92 7.24 9.73 -0.34
C ARG A 92 8.52 9.86 0.49
N GLU A 93 9.39 8.85 0.50
CA GLU A 93 10.72 8.95 1.12
C GLU A 93 11.57 10.03 0.42
N THR A 94 11.53 10.10 -0.91
CA THR A 94 12.26 11.11 -1.69
C THR A 94 11.75 12.53 -1.42
N ASP A 95 10.43 12.78 -1.46
CA ASP A 95 9.85 14.12 -1.19
C ASP A 95 10.12 14.60 0.25
N ARG A 96 10.12 13.67 1.22
CA ARG A 96 10.46 13.99 2.62
C ARG A 96 11.95 14.30 2.80
N GLY A 97 12.83 13.64 2.04
CA GLY A 97 14.26 13.93 2.02
C GLY A 97 14.57 15.27 1.37
N GLU A 98 13.83 15.66 0.33
CA GLU A 98 14.03 16.91 -0.43
C GLU A 98 13.50 18.14 0.31
N ARG A 99 12.45 18.00 1.13
CA ARG A 99 11.93 19.08 1.99
C ARG A 99 12.74 19.32 3.28
N ALA A 100 13.68 18.45 3.59
CA ALA A 100 14.54 18.55 4.77
C ALA A 100 15.92 19.20 4.48
N VAL A 101 16.13 19.68 3.25
CA VAL A 101 17.37 20.34 2.77
C VAL A 101 17.15 21.84 2.56
#